data_AF-A0A522YI69-F1
#
_entry.id   AF-A0A522YI69-F1
#
_cell.length_a   1.000
_cell.length_b   1.000
_cell.length_c   1.000
_cell.angle_alpha   90.00
_cell.angle_beta   90.00
_cell.angle_gamma   90.00
#
_symmetry.space_group_name_H-M   'P 1'
#
loop_
_entity.id
_entity.type
_entity.pdbx_description
1 polymer ?
#
loop_
_entity_poly.entity_id
_entity_poly.type
_entity_poly.pdbx_seq_one_letter_code
_entity_poly.pdbx_strand_id
1 'polypeptide(L)' 'MTDEALRKLVHDVNSKCSSLKGAAALLKDAAPAERMELLRLMAEQAKALAAALDRFPRLSGG' A
#
# COMPACT_ATOMS: atom_id res chain seq x y z
N MET A 1 14.33 -15.49 -10.77
CA MET A 1 13.47 -14.94 -9.72
C MET A 1 13.49 -15.90 -8.54
N THR A 2 13.98 -15.51 -7.36
CA THR A 2 13.82 -16.38 -6.19
C THR A 2 12.36 -16.29 -5.77
N ASP A 3 11.74 -17.45 -5.60
CA ASP A 3 10.35 -17.60 -5.15
C ASP A 3 10.07 -16.75 -3.88
N GLU A 4 11.09 -16.57 -3.05
CA GLU A 4 11.07 -15.75 -1.83
C GLU A 4 10.87 -14.24 -2.07
N ALA A 5 11.51 -13.65 -3.08
CA ALA A 5 11.36 -12.21 -3.36
C ALA A 5 9.94 -11.88 -3.85
N LEU A 6 9.36 -12.77 -4.65
CA LEU A 6 7.97 -12.66 -5.08
C LEU A 6 7.01 -12.85 -3.89
N ARG A 7 7.23 -13.87 -3.03
CA ARG A 7 6.42 -14.09 -1.83
C ARG A 7 6.42 -12.89 -0.90
N LYS A 8 7.59 -12.29 -0.67
CA LYS A 8 7.72 -11.07 0.13
C LYS A 8 6.95 -9.90 -0.49
N LEU A 9 7.07 -9.68 -1.79
CA LEU A 9 6.31 -8.63 -2.47
C LEU A 9 4.80 -8.85 -2.31
N VAL A 10 4.32 -10.06 -2.57
CA VAL A 10 2.89 -10.41 -2.45
C VAL A 10 2.40 -10.19 -1.02
N HIS A 11 3.19 -10.57 -0.02
CA HIS A 11 2.88 -10.31 1.38
C HIS A 11 2.78 -8.80 1.68
N ASP A 12 3.76 -8.01 1.23
CA ASP A 12 3.79 -6.57 1.46
C ASP A 12 2.63 -5.84 0.77
N VAL A 13 2.28 -6.26 -0.45
CA VAL A 13 1.10 -5.77 -1.19
C VAL A 13 -0.18 -6.08 -0.42
N ASN A 14 -0.36 -7.33 0.01
CA ASN A 14 -1.55 -7.74 0.75
C ASN A 14 -1.69 -7.01 2.09
N SER A 15 -0.58 -6.86 2.83
CA SER A 15 -0.54 -6.12 4.09
C SER A 15 -0.97 -4.66 3.90
N LYS A 16 -0.36 -3.96 2.93
CA LYS A 16 -0.70 -2.56 2.62
C LYS A 16 -2.15 -2.39 2.15
N CYS A 17 -2.66 -3.30 1.32
CA CYS A 17 -4.06 -3.31 0.90
C CYS A 17 -5.02 -3.53 2.09
N SER A 18 -4.66 -4.38 3.05
CA SER A 18 -5.45 -4.58 4.27
C SER A 18 -5.50 -3.31 5.13
N SER A 19 -4.35 -2.65 5.33
CA SER A 19 -4.28 -1.37 6.05
C SER A 19 -5.12 -0.28 5.37
N LEU A 20 -5.11 -0.19 4.04
CA LEU A 20 -5.93 0.75 3.29
C LEU A 20 -7.44 0.45 3.45
N LYS A 21 -7.84 -0.82 3.45
CA LYS A 21 -9.24 -1.21 3.73
C LYS A 21 -9.67 -0.83 5.13
N GLY A 22 -8.80 -1.04 6.13
CA GLY A 22 -9.06 -0.61 7.51
C GLY A 22 -9.23 0.90 7.63
N ALA A 23 -8.33 1.68 7.02
CA ALA A 23 -8.43 3.14 7.00
C ALA A 23 -9.69 3.64 6.26
N ALA A 24 -10.07 2.98 5.16
CA ALA A 24 -11.31 3.27 4.44
C ALA A 24 -12.57 3.01 5.28
N ALA A 25 -12.55 1.97 6.13
CA ALA A 25 -13.64 1.70 7.06
C ALA A 25 -13.77 2.82 8.12
N LEU A 26 -12.65 3.30 8.64
CA LEU A 26 -12.62 4.41 9.62
C LEU A 26 -13.08 5.75 9.01
N LEU A 27 -12.82 5.96 7.72
CA LEU A 27 -13.25 7.15 6.98
C LEU A 27 -14.77 7.36 7.00
N LYS A 28 -15.57 6.29 7.09
CA LYS A 28 -17.04 6.41 7.07
C LYS A 28 -17.56 7.13 8.31
N ASP A 29 -16.89 6.98 9.45
CA ASP A 29 -17.36 7.47 10.77
C ASP A 29 -16.51 8.64 11.30
N ALA A 30 -15.38 8.96 10.66
CA ALA A 30 -14.47 10.03 11.08
C ALA A 30 -15.03 11.45 10.87
N ALA A 31 -14.67 12.37 11.76
CA ALA A 31 -14.98 13.79 11.64
C ALA A 31 -14.27 14.42 10.42
N PRO A 32 -14.78 15.53 9.85
CA PRO A 32 -14.24 16.09 8.59
C PRO A 32 -12.73 16.36 8.60
N ALA A 33 -12.18 16.84 9.71
CA ALA A 33 -10.74 17.10 9.86
C ALA A 33 -9.92 15.80 9.87
N GLU A 34 -10.40 14.78 10.57
CA GLU A 34 -9.76 13.46 10.66
C GLU A 34 -9.86 12.69 9.34
N ARG A 35 -10.96 12.87 8.59
CA ARG A 35 -11.09 12.31 7.23
C ARG A 35 -10.01 12.82 6.30
N MET A 36 -9.67 14.10 6.38
CA MET A 36 -8.66 14.69 5.51
C MET A 36 -7.28 14.10 5.78
N GLU A 37 -6.92 13.93 7.05
CA GLU A 37 -5.65 13.30 7.42
C GLU A 37 -5.64 11.80 7.07
N LEU A 38 -6.75 11.08 7.28
CA LEU A 38 -6.87 9.68 6.87
C LEU A 38 -6.73 9.51 5.35
N LEU A 39 -7.37 10.38 4.56
CA LEU A 39 -7.22 10.38 3.10
C LEU A 39 -5.76 10.66 2.69
N ARG A 40 -5.08 11.59 3.37
CA ARG A 40 -3.67 11.90 3.13
C ARG A 40 -2.79 10.68 3.40
N LEU A 41 -2.99 10.02 4.54
CA LEU A 41 -2.24 8.81 4.92
C LEU A 41 -2.50 7.64 3.96
N MET A 42 -3.74 7.46 3.50
CA MET A 42 -4.08 6.46 2.49
C MET A 42 -3.39 6.74 1.16
N ALA A 43 -3.37 8.00 0.71
CA ALA A 43 -2.69 8.39 -0.52
C ALA A 43 -1.18 8.12 -0.44
N GLU A 44 -0.52 8.44 0.67
CA GLU A 44 0.90 8.17 0.87
C GLU A 44 1.22 6.66 0.87
N GLN A 45 0.38 5.84 1.51
CA GLN A 45 0.54 4.39 1.47
C GLN A 45 0.34 3.81 0.06
N ALA A 46 -0.63 4.32 -0.69
CA ALA A 46 -0.86 3.91 -2.08
C ALA A 46 0.32 4.28 -2.99
N LYS A 47 0.90 5.48 -2.83
CA LYS A 47 2.12 5.88 -3.55
C LYS A 47 3.30 4.98 -3.22
N ALA A 48 3.50 4.66 -1.94
CA ALA A 48 4.58 3.77 -1.52
C ALA A 48 4.43 2.35 -2.10
N LEU A 49 3.19 1.85 -2.16
CA LEU A 49 2.87 0.57 -2.80
C LEU A 49 3.16 0.61 -4.31
N ALA A 50 2.71 1.65 -5.01
CA ALA A 50 2.97 1.83 -6.44
C ALA A 50 4.48 1.89 -6.74
N ALA A 51 5.26 2.60 -5.91
CA ALA A 51 6.72 2.66 -6.04
C ALA A 51 7.40 1.31 -5.79
N ALA A 52 6.89 0.51 -4.85
CA ALA A 52 7.41 -0.84 -4.60
C ALA A 52 7.15 -1.77 -5.80
N LEU A 53 5.96 -1.68 -6.40
CA LEU A 53 5.60 -2.44 -7.59
C LEU A 53 6.41 -2.01 -8.82
N ASP A 54 6.63 -0.71 -9.02
CA ASP A 54 7.43 -0.17 -10.15
C ASP A 54 8.93 -0.55 -10.06
N ARG A 55 9.44 -0.80 -8.86
CA ARG A 55 10.81 -1.29 -8.64
C ARG A 55 10.96 -2.79 -8.91
N PHE A 56 9.88 -3.56 -8.94
CA PHE A 56 9.93 -5.00 -9.16
C PHE A 56 10.35 -5.41 -10.60
N PRO A 57 9.85 -4.78 -11.69
CA PRO A 57 10.34 -5.07 -13.04
C PRO A 57 11.83 -4.74 -13.24
N ARG A 58 12.38 -3.76 -12.49
CA ARG A 58 13.80 -3.34 -12.63
C ARG A 58 14.81 -4.28 -11.96
N LEU A 59 14.34 -5.27 -11.19
CA LEU A 59 15.17 -6.35 -10.64
C LEU A 59 15.14 -7.62 -11.51
N SER A 60 14.45 -7.56 -12.65
CA SER A 60 14.21 -8.69 -13.56
C SER A 60 15.02 -8.61 -14.87
N GLY A 61 15.86 -7.57 -15.04
CA GLY A 61 16.66 -7.36 -16.23
C GLY A 61 18.02 -6.75 -15.89
N GLY A 62 19.01 -7.64 -15.75
CA GLY A 62 20.44 -7.37 -15.54
C GLY A 62 21.19 -8.68 -15.63
#